data_AF-A0A523WKJ9-F1
#
_entry.id   AF-A0A523WKJ9-F1
#
_cell.length_a   1.000
_cell.length_b   1.000
_cell.length_c   1.000
_cell.angle_alpha   90.00
_cell.angle_beta   90.00
_cell.angle_gamma   90.00
#
_symmetry.space_group_name_H-M   'P 1'
#
loop_
_entity.id
_entity.type
_entity.pdbx_description
1 polymer ?
#
loop_
_entity_poly.entity_id
_entity_poly.type
_entity_poly.pdbx_seq_one_letter_code
_entity_poly.pdbx_strand_id
1 'polypeptide(L)' 'ETAELFGIKFKDHPDPRPLLLIEEWDEGYPMRKDWEGKDFIRMPEVGQEK' A
#
# COMPACT_ATOMS: atom_id res chain seq x y z
N GLU A 1 -5.32 7.24 6.44
CA GLU A 1 -4.11 7.20 5.59
C GLU A 1 -3.16 6.05 5.94
N THR A 2 -2.36 6.11 7.02
CA THR A 2 -1.35 5.06 7.32
C THR A 2 -1.94 3.66 7.52
N ALA A 3 -3.13 3.57 8.11
CA ALA A 3 -3.83 2.30 8.30
C ALA A 3 -4.18 1.63 6.95
N GLU A 4 -4.57 2.43 5.96
CA GLU A 4 -4.97 1.98 4.63
C GLU A 4 -3.78 1.63 3.74
N LEU A 5 -2.69 2.39 3.86
CA LEU A 5 -1.52 2.21 2.99
C LEU A 5 -0.53 1.16 3.50
N PHE A 6 -0.47 0.97 4.82
CA PHE A 6 0.49 0.08 5.48
C PHE A 6 -0.16 -1.03 6.32
N GLY A 7 -1.47 -0.98 6.59
CA GLY A 7 -2.15 -1.99 7.40
C GLY A 7 -1.92 -1.87 8.91
N ILE A 8 -1.55 -0.68 9.39
CA ILE A 8 -1.26 -0.43 10.80
C ILE A 8 -2.56 -0.08 11.53
N LYS A 9 -2.86 -0.79 12.62
CA LYS A 9 -4.02 -0.49 13.48
C LYS A 9 -3.63 0.53 14.56
N PHE A 10 -4.33 1.65 14.60
CA PHE A 10 -4.16 2.66 15.64
C PHE A 10 -5.15 2.39 16.78
N LYS A 11 -4.64 2.30 18.01
CA LYS A 11 -5.48 2.22 19.20
C LYS A 11 -6.06 3.62 19.48
N ASP A 12 -7.33 3.68 19.89
CA ASP A 12 -8.02 4.93 20.25
C ASP A 12 -8.22 5.94 19.10
N HIS A 13 -8.24 5.49 17.83
CA HIS A 13 -8.58 6.36 16.70
C HIS A 13 -10.12 6.55 16.63
N PRO A 14 -10.64 7.79 16.70
CA PRO A 14 -12.08 8.03 16.82
C PRO A 14 -12.89 7.67 15.57
N ASP A 15 -12.28 7.73 14.38
CA ASP A 15 -12.94 7.38 13.11
C ASP A 15 -11.92 6.79 12.12
N PRO A 16 -11.73 5.45 12.08
CA PRO A 16 -10.74 4.80 11.21
C PRO A 16 -11.28 4.52 9.80
N ARG A 17 -12.02 5.47 9.20
CA ARG A 17 -12.49 5.31 7.82
C ARG A 17 -11.35 5.47 6.78
N PRO A 18 -11.44 4.76 5.65
CA PRO A 18 -10.58 5.02 4.51
C PRO A 18 -10.77 6.43 3.94
N LEU A 19 -9.69 7.07 3.52
CA LEU A 19 -9.69 8.41 2.88
C LEU A 19 -9.01 8.39 1.51
N LEU A 20 -8.04 7.50 1.30
CA LEU A 20 -7.17 7.52 0.11
C LEU A 20 -7.54 6.43 -0.89
N LEU A 21 -7.86 5.24 -0.39
CA LEU A 21 -8.23 4.11 -1.23
C LEU A 21 -9.72 4.19 -1.55
N ILE A 22 -10.10 3.71 -2.74
CA ILE A 22 -11.50 3.54 -3.10
C ILE A 22 -12.15 2.46 -2.23
N GLU A 23 -13.46 2.55 -2.01
CA GLU A 23 -14.22 1.60 -1.17
C GLU A 23 -14.10 0.15 -1.65
N GLU A 24 -13.90 -0.07 -2.96
CA GLU A 24 -13.79 -1.39 -3.58
C GLU A 24 -12.35 -1.92 -3.68
N TRP A 25 -11.39 -1.29 -3.01
CA TRP A 25 -9.98 -1.70 -3.07
C TRP A 25 -9.75 -3.05 -2.36
N ASP A 26 -9.34 -4.07 -3.12
CA ASP A 26 -9.04 -5.41 -2.61
C ASP A 26 -7.55 -5.79 -2.71
N GLU A 27 -6.68 -4.91 -3.21
CA GLU A 27 -5.28 -5.26 -3.51
C GLU A 27 -4.33 -5.15 -2.31
N GLY A 28 -4.80 -4.81 -1.10
CA GLY A 28 -3.98 -4.78 0.12
C GLY A 28 -3.30 -3.43 0.40
N TYR A 29 -2.00 -3.43 0.71
CA TYR A 29 -1.28 -2.28 1.30
C TYR A 29 -0.16 -1.74 0.38
N PRO A 30 -0.47 -0.80 -0.53
CA PRO A 30 0.41 -0.44 -1.65
C PRO A 30 1.77 0.17 -1.27
N MET A 31 1.90 0.72 -0.06
CA MET A 31 3.16 1.34 0.37
C MET A 31 4.14 0.37 1.05
N ARG A 32 3.82 -0.93 1.11
CA ARG A 32 4.77 -1.94 1.64
C ARG A 32 5.82 -2.29 0.59
N LYS A 33 7.07 -2.51 1.03
CA LYS A 33 8.19 -2.87 0.14
C LYS A 33 7.95 -4.18 -0.61
N ASP A 34 7.27 -5.12 0.02
CA ASP A 34 6.94 -6.44 -0.50
C ASP A 34 5.61 -6.47 -1.27
N TRP A 35 4.90 -5.35 -1.37
CA TRP A 35 3.61 -5.32 -2.05
C TRP A 35 3.73 -5.57 -3.55
N GLU A 36 2.75 -6.30 -4.09
CA GLU A 36 2.58 -6.56 -5.52
C GLU A 36 1.09 -6.44 -5.83
N GLY A 37 0.74 -5.55 -6.75
CA GLY A 37 -0.62 -5.36 -7.28
C GLY A 37 -0.70 -5.79 -8.75
N LYS A 38 -1.93 -5.95 -9.27
CA LYS A 38 -2.14 -6.42 -10.66
C LYS A 38 -1.50 -5.51 -11.70
N ASP A 39 -1.47 -4.20 -11.43
CA ASP A 39 -0.91 -3.17 -12.32
C ASP A 39 0.42 -2.61 -11.79
N PHE A 40 1.00 -3.22 -10.75
CA PHE A 40 2.22 -2.71 -10.13
C PHE A 40 3.47 -3.11 -10.91
N ILE A 41 4.10 -2.13 -11.57
CA ILE A 41 5.37 -2.33 -12.26
C ILE A 41 6.50 -1.93 -11.32
N ARG A 42 7.28 -2.92 -10.86
CA ARG A 42 8.51 -2.66 -10.10
C ARG A 42 9.53 -1.95 -10.99
N MET A 43 10.09 -0.87 -10.47
CA MET A 43 11.24 -0.24 -11.12
C MET A 43 12.38 -1.27 -11.21
N PRO A 44 12.98 -1.47 -12.39
CA PRO A 44 14.12 -2.36 -12.52
C PRO A 44 15.28 -1.82 -11.67
N GLU A 45 16.05 -2.72 -11.06
CA GLU A 45 17.27 -2.34 -10.33
C GLU A 45 18.26 -1.74 -11.34
N VAL A 46 18.43 -0.42 -11.30
CA VAL A 46 19.38 0.28 -12.16
C VAL A 46 20.79 -0.18 -11.76
N GLY A 47 21.42 -1.02 -12.60
CA GLY A 47 22.81 -1.43 -12.38
C GLY A 47 23.21 -2.85 -12.77
N GLN A 48 22.38 -3.63 -13.46
CA GLN A 48 22.87 -4.86 -14.10
C GLN A 48 23.53 -4.56 -15.45
N GLU A 49 24.66 -3.83 -15.41
CA GLU A 49 25.64 -3.88 -16.48
C GLU A 49 26.18 -5.32 -16.53
N LYS A 50 25.94 -6.00 -17.66
CA LYS A 50 26.56 -7.29 -17.98
C LYS A 50 28.04 -7.12 -18.25
#